data_AF-A0AAD8QJ95-F1
#
_entry.id   AF-A0AAD8QJ95-F1
#
_cell.length_a   1.000
_cell.length_b   1.000
_cell.length_c   1.000
_cell.angle_alpha   90.00
_cell.angle_beta   90.00
_cell.angle_gamma   90.00
#
_symmetry.space_group_name_H-M   'P 1'
#
loop_
_entity.id
_entity.type
_entity.pdbx_description
1 polymer ?
#
loop_
_entity_poly.entity_id
_entity_poly.type
_entity_poly.pdbx_seq_one_letter_code
_entity_poly.pdbx_strand_id
1 'polypeptide(L)'
;MKDRMTQMEKDLRSTYALAAIVNKKSEIAADVERYILGELHKATESLNFIALNPAEENKRIHERVHALTQLSSSEEIFWREHSKASAVVKFQDRVQQVHQFFDKCYKAMRVVWKTMFPLNAVPYPFDFDV
;
A
#
# COMPACT_ATOMS: atom_id res chain seq x y z
N MET A 1 32.37 11.01 53.35
CA MET A 1 32.11 12.06 52.33
C MET A 1 32.65 11.65 50.97
N LYS A 2 33.88 11.14 50.90
CA LYS A 2 34.52 10.62 49.68
C LYS A 2 33.73 9.51 48.97
N ASP A 3 33.25 8.50 49.70
CA ASP A 3 32.48 7.39 49.09
C ASP A 3 31.15 7.85 48.49
N ARG A 4 30.48 8.82 49.14
CA ARG A 4 29.26 9.45 48.60
C ARG A 4 29.55 10.21 47.30
N MET A 5 30.70 10.88 47.22
CA MET A 5 31.13 11.62 46.03
C MET A 5 31.46 10.66 44.86
N THR A 6 32.17 9.57 45.15
CA THR A 6 32.48 8.53 44.15
C THR A 6 31.22 7.80 43.65
N GLN A 7 30.26 7.54 44.54
CA GLN A 7 28.96 6.98 44.15
C GLN A 7 28.17 7.94 43.25
N MET A 8 28.15 9.23 43.60
CA MET A 8 27.51 10.27 42.77
C MET A 8 28.13 10.36 41.37
N GLU A 9 29.46 10.29 41.24
CA GLU A 9 30.14 10.29 39.94
C GLU A 9 29.77 9.08 39.08
N LYS A 10 29.65 7.91 39.70
CA LYS A 10 29.20 6.69 39.03
C LYS A 10 27.75 6.81 38.55
N ASP A 11 26.87 7.33 39.39
CA ASP A 11 25.45 7.51 39.08
C ASP A 11 25.26 8.56 37.97
N LEU A 12 26.07 9.63 37.98
CA LEU A 12 26.07 10.66 36.93
C LEU A 12 26.47 10.07 35.57
N ARG A 13 27.54 9.26 35.54
CA ARG A 13 27.99 8.57 34.32
C ARG A 13 26.95 7.58 33.81
N SER A 14 26.34 6.81 34.71
CA SER A 14 25.27 5.87 34.37
C SER A 14 24.05 6.61 33.77
N THR A 15 23.66 7.72 34.38
CA THR A 15 22.54 8.55 33.90
C THR A 15 22.83 9.14 32.52
N TYR A 16 24.06 9.62 32.29
CA TYR A 16 24.48 10.13 30.98
C TYR A 16 24.44 9.05 29.89
N ALA A 17 24.91 7.83 30.20
CA ALA A 17 24.86 6.71 29.28
C ALA A 17 23.41 6.33 28.91
N LEU A 18 22.51 6.29 29.89
CA LEU A 18 21.09 6.03 29.66
C LEU A 18 20.44 7.14 28.81
N ALA A 19 20.76 8.41 29.07
CA ALA A 19 20.26 9.54 28.27
C ALA A 19 20.72 9.45 26.80
N ALA A 20 21.98 9.07 26.56
CA ALA A 20 22.51 8.87 25.21
C ALA A 20 21.77 7.73 24.47
N ILE A 21 21.49 6.63 25.16
CA ILE A 21 20.71 5.50 24.61
C ILE A 21 19.28 5.94 24.28
N VAL A 22 18.63 6.70 25.16
CA VAL A 22 17.27 7.21 24.94
C VAL A 22 17.23 8.14 23.73
N ASN A 23 18.17 9.08 23.62
CA ASN A 23 18.30 9.95 22.44
C ASN A 23 18.53 9.15 21.16
N LYS A 24 19.39 8.12 21.21
CA LYS A 24 19.64 7.33 20.01
C LYS A 24 18.39 6.53 19.58
N LYS A 25 17.62 6.03 20.54
CA LYS A 25 16.35 5.34 20.28
C LYS A 25 15.28 6.29 19.72
N SER A 26 15.21 7.54 20.19
CA SER A 26 14.25 8.51 19.67
C SER A 26 14.59 8.94 18.24
N GLU A 27 15.87 9.08 17.89
CA GLU A 27 16.29 9.31 16.50
C GLU A 27 15.84 8.18 15.57
N ILE A 28 16.10 6.93 15.95
CA ILE A 28 15.69 5.75 15.16
C ILE A 28 14.18 5.70 15.00
N ALA A 29 13.42 6.00 16.06
CA ALA A 29 11.97 6.05 16.00
C ALA A 29 11.47 7.14 15.02
N ALA A 30 12.09 8.32 15.03
CA ALA A 30 11.76 9.41 14.12
C ALA A 30 12.08 9.06 12.65
N ASP A 31 13.19 8.37 12.39
CA ASP A 31 13.54 7.94 11.03
C ASP A 31 12.59 6.86 10.50
N VAL A 32 12.18 5.92 11.36
CA VAL A 32 11.16 4.92 11.04
C VAL A 32 9.81 5.60 10.74
N GLU A 33 9.41 6.58 11.53
CA GLU A 33 8.18 7.35 11.32
C GLU A 33 8.20 8.08 9.97
N ARG A 34 9.30 8.78 9.66
CA ARG A 34 9.48 9.47 8.36
C ARG A 34 9.40 8.50 7.19
N TYR A 35 10.03 7.33 7.30
CA TYR A 35 9.97 6.30 6.27
C TYR A 35 8.53 5.82 6.03
N ILE A 36 7.79 5.51 7.11
CA ILE A 36 6.39 5.09 7.04
C ILE A 36 5.53 6.18 6.39
N LEU A 37 5.69 7.44 6.79
CA LEU A 37 4.94 8.56 6.21
C LEU A 37 5.25 8.72 4.71
N GLY A 38 6.51 8.51 4.30
CA GLY A 38 6.90 8.50 2.89
C GLY A 38 6.22 7.39 2.08
N GLU A 39 6.19 6.16 2.61
CA GLU A 39 5.52 5.04 1.94
C GLU A 39 4.00 5.21 1.90
N LEU A 40 3.39 5.74 2.97
CA LEU A 40 1.96 6.10 3.01
C LEU A 40 1.63 7.20 2.01
N HIS A 41 2.48 8.22 1.87
CA HIS A 41 2.29 9.29 0.90
C HIS A 41 2.31 8.74 -0.54
N LYS A 42 3.34 7.96 -0.90
CA LYS A 42 3.42 7.30 -2.22
C LYS A 42 2.23 6.39 -2.49
N ALA A 43 1.82 5.61 -1.47
CA ALA A 43 0.63 4.78 -1.57
C ALA A 43 -0.60 5.65 -1.86
N THR A 44 -0.77 6.75 -1.12
CA THR A 44 -1.87 7.72 -1.28
C THR A 44 -1.88 8.37 -2.66
N GLU A 45 -0.72 8.80 -3.18
CA GLU A 45 -0.60 9.33 -4.54
C GLU A 45 -0.98 8.27 -5.58
N SER A 46 -0.61 7.00 -5.34
CA SER A 46 -1.00 5.89 -6.20
C SER A 46 -2.51 5.56 -6.15
N LEU A 47 -3.24 6.07 -5.15
CA LEU A 47 -4.71 5.95 -5.05
C LEU A 47 -5.44 6.90 -6.00
N ASN A 48 -4.79 7.92 -6.55
CA ASN A 48 -5.39 8.82 -7.55
C ASN A 48 -5.68 8.15 -8.91
N PHE A 49 -5.40 6.84 -9.05
CA PHE A 49 -5.61 6.06 -10.27
C PHE A 49 -7.10 5.88 -10.67
N ILE A 50 -8.04 6.24 -9.79
CA ILE A 50 -9.48 6.28 -10.13
C ILE A 50 -9.80 7.51 -11.01
N ALA A 51 -8.88 8.47 -11.13
CA ALA A 51 -8.90 9.49 -12.18
C ALA A 51 -8.31 8.92 -13.47
N LEU A 52 -9.04 8.01 -14.11
CA LEU A 52 -8.67 7.46 -15.41
C LEU A 52 -8.51 8.59 -16.43
N ASN A 53 -7.35 8.66 -17.08
CA ASN A 53 -7.25 9.35 -18.36
C ASN A 53 -8.26 8.68 -19.32
N PRO A 54 -9.33 9.39 -19.75
CA PRO A 54 -10.38 8.79 -20.55
C PRO A 54 -9.86 8.21 -21.88
N ALA A 55 -8.74 8.74 -22.39
CA ALA A 55 -8.13 8.24 -23.62
C ALA A 55 -7.50 6.85 -23.43
N GLU A 56 -6.83 6.61 -22.30
CA GLU A 56 -6.21 5.32 -22.00
C GLU A 56 -7.24 4.26 -21.65
N GLU A 57 -8.28 4.63 -20.91
CA GLU A 57 -9.43 3.75 -20.62
C GLU A 57 -10.08 3.30 -21.94
N ASN A 58 -10.43 4.25 -22.82
CA ASN A 58 -11.04 3.94 -24.10
C ASN A 58 -10.14 3.07 -25.00
N LYS A 59 -8.82 3.29 -25.00
CA LYS A 59 -7.87 2.45 -25.74
C LYS A 59 -7.91 1.00 -25.26
N ARG A 60 -7.79 0.75 -23.95
CA ARG A 60 -7.85 -0.61 -23.38
C ARG A 60 -9.17 -1.32 -23.67
N ILE A 61 -10.29 -0.59 -23.54
CA ILE A 61 -11.61 -1.12 -23.85
C ILE A 61 -11.70 -1.49 -25.32
N HIS A 62 -11.25 -0.61 -26.22
CA HIS A 62 -11.32 -0.85 -27.66
C HIS A 62 -10.50 -2.08 -28.08
N GLU A 63 -9.26 -2.19 -27.59
CA GLU A 63 -8.39 -3.35 -27.86
C GLU A 63 -9.03 -4.66 -27.39
N ARG A 64 -9.65 -4.65 -26.20
CA ARG A 64 -10.25 -5.83 -25.59
C ARG A 64 -11.59 -6.22 -26.22
N VAL A 65 -12.41 -5.25 -26.61
CA VAL A 65 -13.62 -5.49 -27.42
C VAL A 65 -13.24 -6.08 -28.77
N HIS A 66 -12.25 -5.51 -29.46
CA HIS A 66 -11.78 -6.01 -30.75
C HIS A 66 -11.30 -7.46 -30.66
N ALA A 67 -10.51 -7.81 -29.63
CA ALA A 67 -10.08 -9.19 -29.40
C ALA A 67 -11.26 -10.14 -29.16
N LEU A 68 -12.24 -9.75 -28.35
CA LEU A 68 -13.42 -10.57 -28.08
C LEU A 68 -14.27 -10.77 -29.34
N THR A 69 -14.48 -9.72 -30.14
CA THR A 69 -15.21 -9.82 -31.41
C THR A 69 -14.49 -10.74 -32.41
N GLN A 70 -13.15 -10.78 -32.43
CA GLN A 70 -12.39 -11.69 -33.29
C GLN A 70 -12.46 -13.16 -32.84
N LEU A 71 -12.58 -13.41 -31.53
CA LEU A 71 -12.67 -14.75 -30.96
C LEU A 71 -14.10 -15.33 -31.00
N SER A 72 -15.09 -14.49 -31.27
CA SER A 72 -16.51 -14.87 -31.20
C SER A 72 -16.95 -15.68 -32.42
N SER A 73 -17.65 -16.78 -32.16
CA SER A 73 -18.22 -17.61 -33.24
C SER A 73 -19.38 -16.89 -33.97
N SER A 74 -19.82 -17.43 -35.10
CA SER A 74 -20.95 -16.85 -35.86
C SER A 74 -22.28 -16.82 -35.07
N GLU A 75 -22.40 -17.65 -34.04
CA GLU A 75 -23.62 -17.76 -33.22
C GLU A 75 -23.60 -16.80 -32.01
N GLU A 76 -22.45 -16.23 -31.67
CA GLU A 76 -22.27 -15.34 -30.52
C GLU A 76 -22.54 -13.87 -30.90
N ILE A 77 -23.79 -13.58 -31.25
CA ILE A 77 -24.28 -12.25 -31.67
C ILE A 77 -23.98 -11.17 -30.61
N PHE A 78 -23.94 -11.55 -29.34
CA PHE A 78 -23.69 -10.65 -28.21
C PHE A 78 -22.36 -9.87 -28.32
N TRP A 79 -21.28 -10.54 -28.73
CA TRP A 79 -19.94 -9.94 -28.83
C TRP A 79 -19.69 -9.22 -30.16
N ARG A 80 -20.54 -9.47 -31.17
CA ARG A 80 -20.56 -8.71 -32.42
C ARG A 80 -21.24 -7.36 -32.26
N GLU A 81 -22.20 -7.26 -31.33
CA GLU A 81 -22.80 -5.98 -30.99
C GLU A 81 -21.85 -5.15 -30.12
N HIS A 82 -21.13 -4.24 -30.77
CA HIS A 82 -20.06 -3.44 -30.16
C HIS A 82 -20.52 -2.67 -28.91
N SER A 83 -21.77 -2.19 -28.86
CA SER A 83 -22.32 -1.50 -27.68
C SER A 83 -22.38 -2.40 -26.45
N LYS A 84 -22.86 -3.64 -26.61
CA LYS A 84 -22.97 -4.65 -25.55
C LYS A 84 -21.60 -5.14 -25.09
N ALA A 85 -20.73 -5.48 -26.05
CA ALA A 85 -19.36 -5.88 -25.76
C ALA A 85 -18.59 -4.76 -25.00
N SER A 86 -18.73 -3.51 -25.45
CA SER A 86 -18.08 -2.35 -24.82
C SER A 86 -18.57 -2.12 -23.39
N ALA A 87 -19.87 -2.26 -23.12
CA ALA A 87 -20.41 -2.11 -21.77
C ALA A 87 -19.85 -3.16 -20.79
N VAL A 88 -19.77 -4.43 -21.21
CA VAL A 88 -19.21 -5.50 -20.38
C VAL A 88 -17.72 -5.31 -20.15
N VAL A 89 -16.95 -4.97 -21.20
CA VAL A 89 -15.51 -4.73 -21.09
C VAL A 89 -15.20 -3.53 -20.20
N LYS A 90 -15.99 -2.45 -20.30
CA LYS A 90 -15.90 -1.29 -19.38
C LYS A 90 -16.09 -1.69 -17.93
N PHE A 91 -17.12 -2.48 -17.65
CA PHE A 91 -17.38 -2.95 -16.30
C PHE A 91 -16.23 -3.84 -15.78
N GLN A 92 -15.76 -4.78 -16.61
CA GLN A 92 -14.62 -5.64 -16.26
C GLN A 92 -13.33 -4.83 -16.00
N ASP A 93 -13.03 -3.83 -16.83
CA ASP A 93 -11.86 -2.96 -16.65
C ASP A 93 -11.94 -2.21 -15.31
N ARG A 94 -13.12 -1.67 -14.96
CA ARG A 94 -13.35 -1.00 -13.68
C ARG A 94 -13.20 -1.94 -12.48
N VAL A 95 -13.78 -3.13 -12.53
CA VAL A 95 -13.61 -4.14 -11.47
C VAL A 95 -12.14 -4.52 -11.31
N GLN A 96 -11.42 -4.71 -12.42
CA GLN A 96 -10.00 -5.03 -12.40
C GLN A 96 -9.16 -3.90 -11.78
N GLN A 97 -9.47 -2.64 -12.10
CA GLN A 97 -8.80 -1.48 -11.49
C GLN A 97 -9.05 -1.41 -9.98
N VAL A 98 -10.29 -1.62 -9.54
CA VAL A 98 -10.64 -1.66 -8.11
C VAL A 98 -9.90 -2.79 -7.40
N HIS A 99 -9.80 -3.97 -8.00
CA HIS A 99 -9.05 -5.08 -7.43
C HIS A 99 -7.56 -4.78 -7.32
N GLN A 100 -6.94 -4.24 -8.38
CA GLN A 100 -5.54 -3.81 -8.38
C GLN A 100 -5.26 -2.71 -7.34
N PHE A 101 -6.22 -1.82 -7.14
CA PHE A 101 -6.17 -0.80 -6.09
C PHE A 101 -6.10 -1.44 -4.71
N PHE A 102 -7.03 -2.34 -4.37
CA PHE A 102 -7.01 -3.01 -3.08
C PHE A 102 -5.72 -3.82 -2.85
N ASP A 103 -5.20 -4.47 -3.88
CA ASP A 103 -3.91 -5.19 -3.80
C ASP A 103 -2.73 -4.24 -3.50
N LYS A 104 -2.69 -3.05 -4.12
CA LYS A 104 -1.68 -2.03 -3.82
C LYS A 104 -1.80 -1.51 -2.39
N CYS A 105 -3.01 -1.19 -1.94
CA CYS A 105 -3.27 -0.78 -0.55
C CYS A 105 -2.78 -1.85 0.43
N TYR A 106 -3.12 -3.11 0.16
CA TYR A 106 -2.71 -4.25 0.98
C TYR A 106 -1.19 -4.38 1.08
N LYS A 107 -0.47 -4.26 -0.05
CA LYS A 107 0.99 -4.29 -0.07
C LYS A 107 1.60 -3.15 0.74
N ALA A 108 1.07 -1.93 0.59
CA ALA A 108 1.54 -0.77 1.35
C ALA A 108 1.31 -0.96 2.86
N MET A 109 0.10 -1.36 3.27
CA MET A 109 -0.22 -1.64 4.66
C MET A 109 0.65 -2.75 5.25
N ARG A 110 0.96 -3.79 4.47
CA ARG A 110 1.86 -4.86 4.88
C ARG A 110 3.28 -4.34 5.16
N VAL A 111 3.79 -3.40 4.36
CA VAL A 111 5.09 -2.76 4.59
C VAL A 111 5.05 -1.93 5.88
N VAL A 112 4.02 -1.11 6.06
CA VAL A 112 3.82 -0.31 7.28
C VAL A 112 3.77 -1.22 8.51
N TRP A 113 2.98 -2.30 8.46
CA TRP A 113 2.85 -3.25 9.57
C TRP A 113 4.18 -3.91 9.95
N LYS A 114 4.92 -4.46 8.97
CA LYS A 114 6.22 -5.08 9.22
C LYS A 114 7.24 -4.11 9.81
N THR A 115 7.10 -2.83 9.46
CA THR A 115 7.99 -1.78 9.95
C THR A 115 7.65 -1.37 11.38
N MET A 116 6.36 -1.19 11.69
CA MET A 116 5.90 -0.79 13.02
C MET A 116 5.91 -1.94 14.04
N PHE A 117 5.65 -3.17 13.58
CA PHE A 117 5.48 -4.35 14.41
C PHE A 117 6.32 -5.53 13.90
N PRO A 118 7.66 -5.42 13.89
CA PRO A 118 8.54 -6.42 13.27
C PRO A 118 8.48 -7.81 13.92
N LEU A 119 8.00 -7.89 15.17
CA LEU A 119 7.84 -9.15 15.90
C LEU A 119 6.44 -9.78 15.74
N ASN A 120 5.48 -9.06 15.15
CA ASN A 120 4.10 -9.54 15.00
C ASN A 120 3.88 -10.11 13.60
N ALA A 121 3.10 -11.18 13.49
CA ALA A 121 2.63 -11.67 12.20
C ALA A 121 1.80 -10.59 11.48
N VAL A 122 1.91 -10.53 10.14
CA VAL A 122 1.06 -9.65 9.32
C VAL A 122 -0.35 -10.24 9.29
N PRO A 123 -1.41 -9.46 9.61
CA PRO A 123 -2.78 -9.92 9.47
C PRO A 123 -3.06 -10.35 8.02
N TYR A 124 -3.58 -11.56 7.83
CA TYR A 124 -4.18 -11.94 6.55
C TYR A 124 -5.43 -11.06 6.31
N PRO A 125 -5.79 -10.77 5.06
CA PRO A 125 -6.70 -9.67 4.76
C PRO A 125 -8.04 -9.92 5.43
N PHE A 126 -8.36 -9.02 6.37
CA PHE A 126 -9.64 -8.77 7.02
C PHE A 126 -10.74 -9.76 6.67
N ASP A 127 -11.02 -10.68 7.59
CA ASP A 127 -12.29 -11.39 7.70
C ASP A 127 -13.42 -10.35 7.84
N PHE A 128 -13.90 -9.83 6.71
CA PHE A 128 -15.25 -9.31 6.61
C PHE A 128 -16.15 -10.53 6.36
N ASP A 129 -16.33 -11.34 7.40
CA ASP A 129 -17.59 -12.07 7.54
C ASP A 129 -18.66 -11.00 7.80
N VAL A 130 -19.35 -10.59 6.72
CA VAL A 130 -20.80 -10.27 6.58
C VAL A 130 -21.01 -9.58 5.23
#